data_AF-A0AAE6WC51-F1
#
_entry.id   AF-A0AAE6WC51-F1
#
_cell.length_a   1.000
_cell.length_b   1.000
_cell.length_c   1.000
_cell.angle_alpha   90.00
_cell.angle_beta   90.00
_cell.angle_gamma   90.00
#
_symmetry.space_group_name_H-M   'P 1'
#
loop_
_entity.id
_entity.type
_entity.pdbx_description
1 polymer ?
#
loop_
_entity_poly.entity_id
_entity_poly.type
_entity_poly.pdbx_seq_one_letter_code
_entity_poly.pdbx_strand_id
1 'polypeptide(L)'
;MDQDVWRNLLARVSQEAGGDPRVEWLAATGDEELNAVLTAPQEPLWARELAAFRLGTAGDARAFETLVLLLNHREPARCAAAAHALAELGDPRTARAAAALATNELRVAYALHPVRLLVALRAPEAVPALIAVLERRLAPGDRYQAVALACADGLGELGDPCARPVLRAALGRPGLAIVARGALDRLPR
;
A
#
# COMPACT_ATOMS: atom_id res chain seq x y z
N MET A 1 4.46 -12.50 -10.95
CA MET A 1 3.35 -12.84 -10.02
C MET A 1 3.85 -13.76 -8.92
N ASP A 2 3.84 -13.26 -7.69
CA ASP A 2 4.11 -14.03 -6.47
C ASP A 2 3.00 -15.08 -6.23
N GLN A 3 3.39 -16.36 -6.11
CA GLN A 3 2.44 -17.47 -5.98
C GLN A 3 1.67 -17.48 -4.65
N ASP A 4 2.28 -16.97 -3.57
CA ASP A 4 1.64 -16.94 -2.25
C ASP A 4 0.66 -15.78 -2.16
N VAL A 5 1.00 -14.61 -2.71
CA VAL A 5 0.07 -13.47 -2.80
C VAL A 5 -1.16 -13.86 -3.63
N TRP A 6 -0.94 -14.51 -4.78
CA TRP A 6 -2.02 -15.00 -5.64
C TRP A 6 -2.91 -16.02 -4.92
N ARG A 7 -2.33 -17.02 -4.27
CA ARG A 7 -3.09 -18.05 -3.53
C ARG A 7 -3.95 -17.45 -2.42
N ASN A 8 -3.41 -16.50 -1.67
CA ASN A 8 -4.12 -15.82 -0.59
C ASN A 8 -5.25 -14.93 -1.11
N LEU A 9 -5.02 -14.22 -2.22
CA LEU A 9 -6.06 -13.43 -2.88
C LEU A 9 -7.19 -14.32 -3.37
N LEU A 10 -6.89 -15.39 -4.10
CA LEU A 10 -7.91 -16.33 -4.59
C LEU A 10 -8.71 -16.95 -3.46
N ALA A 11 -8.06 -17.42 -2.40
CA ALA A 11 -8.75 -18.02 -1.26
C ALA A 11 -9.78 -17.07 -0.64
N ARG A 12 -9.40 -15.80 -0.44
CA ARG A 12 -10.31 -14.77 0.10
C ARG A 12 -11.42 -14.41 -0.89
N VAL A 13 -11.09 -14.22 -2.17
CA VAL A 13 -12.07 -13.91 -3.22
C VAL A 13 -13.10 -15.02 -3.34
N SER A 14 -12.69 -16.30 -3.33
CA SER A 14 -13.60 -17.45 -3.38
C SER A 14 -14.55 -17.49 -2.18
N GLN A 15 -14.06 -17.15 -0.98
CA GLN A 15 -14.92 -17.06 0.21
C GLN A 15 -15.95 -15.94 0.09
N GLU A 16 -15.54 -14.75 -0.38
CA GLU A 16 -16.42 -13.60 -0.55
C GLU A 16 -17.46 -13.82 -1.66
N ALA A 17 -17.05 -14.48 -2.75
CA ALA A 17 -17.90 -14.77 -3.89
C ALA A 17 -18.97 -15.85 -3.58
N GLY A 18 -18.84 -16.57 -2.47
CA GLY A 18 -19.86 -17.55 -2.04
C GLY A 18 -20.07 -18.69 -3.03
N GLY A 19 -19.02 -19.09 -3.77
CA GLY A 19 -19.11 -20.14 -4.79
C GLY A 19 -19.54 -19.68 -6.17
N ASP A 20 -19.52 -18.37 -6.46
CA ASP A 20 -19.75 -17.85 -7.81
C ASP A 20 -18.72 -18.46 -8.80
N PRO A 21 -19.17 -19.16 -9.87
CA PRO A 21 -18.27 -19.79 -10.84
C PRO A 21 -17.43 -18.77 -11.62
N ARG A 22 -17.80 -17.48 -11.59
CA ARG A 22 -17.01 -16.42 -12.22
C ARG A 22 -15.63 -16.26 -11.60
N VAL A 23 -15.37 -16.75 -10.38
CA VAL A 23 -14.02 -16.70 -9.79
C VAL A 23 -13.03 -17.50 -10.64
N GLU A 24 -13.37 -18.75 -10.99
CA GLU A 24 -12.51 -19.62 -11.80
C GLU A 24 -12.37 -19.07 -13.23
N TRP A 25 -13.47 -18.56 -13.79
CA TRP A 25 -13.45 -17.91 -15.10
C TRP A 25 -12.53 -16.68 -15.11
N LEU A 26 -12.68 -15.76 -14.14
CA LEU A 26 -11.83 -14.58 -14.00
C LEU A 26 -10.37 -14.93 -13.69
N ALA A 27 -10.09 -16.08 -13.09
CA ALA A 27 -8.73 -16.54 -12.86
C ALA A 27 -8.03 -17.00 -14.15
N ALA A 28 -8.79 -17.48 -15.14
CA ALA A 28 -8.25 -18.08 -16.38
C ALA A 28 -8.46 -17.23 -17.65
N THR A 29 -9.32 -16.20 -17.60
CA THR A 29 -9.69 -15.41 -18.79
C THR A 29 -8.59 -14.45 -19.27
N GLY A 30 -8.76 -13.83 -20.44
CA GLY A 30 -7.83 -12.87 -21.04
C GLY A 30 -7.99 -11.44 -20.52
N ASP A 31 -7.03 -10.59 -20.86
CA ASP A 31 -6.92 -9.22 -20.32
C ASP A 31 -8.11 -8.32 -20.74
N GLU A 32 -8.67 -8.53 -21.93
CA GLU A 32 -9.82 -7.75 -22.40
C GLU A 32 -11.09 -8.05 -21.58
N GLU A 33 -11.34 -9.31 -21.24
CA GLU A 33 -12.44 -9.71 -20.38
C GLU A 33 -12.27 -9.16 -18.96
N LEU A 34 -11.04 -9.14 -18.44
CA LEU A 34 -10.75 -8.52 -17.15
C LEU A 34 -11.00 -7.02 -17.18
N ASN A 35 -10.60 -6.34 -18.25
CA ASN A 35 -10.84 -4.90 -18.40
C ASN A 35 -12.34 -4.59 -18.53
N ALA A 36 -13.11 -5.47 -19.19
CA ALA A 36 -14.56 -5.36 -19.22
C ALA A 36 -15.16 -5.42 -17.81
N VAL A 37 -14.63 -6.27 -16.92
CA VAL A 37 -15.05 -6.34 -15.50
C VAL A 37 -14.70 -5.08 -14.72
N LEU A 38 -13.57 -4.44 -15.00
CA LEU A 38 -13.22 -3.17 -14.36
C LEU A 38 -14.18 -2.03 -14.72
N THR A 39 -14.65 -2.01 -15.96
CA THR A 39 -15.50 -0.92 -16.50
C THR A 39 -16.99 -1.20 -16.36
N ALA A 40 -17.40 -2.45 -16.17
CA ALA A 40 -18.80 -2.83 -16.04
C ALA A 40 -19.45 -2.24 -14.77
N PRO A 41 -20.69 -1.75 -14.89
CA PRO A 41 -21.44 -1.26 -13.74
C PRO A 41 -21.80 -2.41 -12.80
N GLN A 42 -21.92 -2.11 -11.50
CA GLN A 42 -22.41 -3.04 -10.48
C GLN A 42 -21.62 -4.35 -10.30
N GLU A 43 -20.41 -4.47 -10.86
CA GLU A 43 -19.55 -5.61 -10.57
C GLU A 43 -19.19 -5.66 -9.07
N PRO A 44 -19.24 -6.86 -8.44
CA PRO A 44 -18.91 -7.01 -7.04
C PRO A 44 -17.44 -6.70 -6.82
N LEU A 45 -17.12 -6.24 -5.60
CA LEU A 45 -15.77 -5.77 -5.28
C LEU A 45 -14.71 -6.86 -5.47
N TRP A 46 -15.03 -8.11 -5.12
CA TRP A 46 -14.13 -9.25 -5.32
C TRP A 46 -13.77 -9.48 -6.80
N ALA A 47 -14.71 -9.26 -7.72
CA ALA A 47 -14.47 -9.45 -9.16
C ALA A 47 -13.56 -8.36 -9.71
N ARG A 48 -13.82 -7.10 -9.35
CA ARG A 48 -12.96 -5.97 -9.70
C ARG A 48 -11.56 -6.11 -9.12
N GLU A 49 -11.45 -6.59 -7.90
CA GLU A 49 -10.16 -6.84 -7.26
C GLU A 49 -9.37 -7.93 -7.98
N LEU A 50 -10.00 -9.07 -8.29
CA LEU A 50 -9.35 -10.16 -9.00
C LEU A 50 -8.88 -9.71 -10.40
N ALA A 51 -9.73 -8.98 -11.12
CA ALA A 51 -9.40 -8.42 -12.42
C ALA A 51 -8.26 -7.39 -12.34
N ALA A 52 -8.34 -6.43 -11.41
CA ALA A 52 -7.32 -5.40 -11.25
C ALA A 52 -5.97 -5.99 -10.83
N PHE A 53 -5.97 -7.00 -9.94
CA PHE A 53 -4.75 -7.67 -9.53
C PHE A 53 -4.06 -8.38 -10.71
N ARG A 54 -4.82 -9.16 -11.48
CA ARG A 54 -4.30 -9.87 -12.65
C ARG A 54 -3.76 -8.92 -13.70
N LEU A 55 -4.55 -7.91 -14.08
CA LEU A 55 -4.13 -6.89 -15.05
C LEU A 55 -2.90 -6.11 -14.56
N GLY A 56 -2.89 -5.70 -13.28
CA GLY A 56 -1.75 -4.99 -12.69
C GLY A 56 -0.46 -5.81 -12.72
N THR A 57 -0.53 -7.08 -12.32
CA THR A 57 0.65 -7.98 -12.35
C THR A 57 1.08 -8.37 -13.77
N ALA A 58 0.22 -8.17 -14.78
CA ALA A 58 0.55 -8.28 -16.19
C ALA A 58 1.12 -6.99 -16.81
N GLY A 59 1.18 -5.89 -16.05
CA GLY A 59 1.66 -4.60 -16.54
C GLY A 59 0.60 -3.74 -17.25
N ASP A 60 -0.68 -4.10 -17.15
CA ASP A 60 -1.76 -3.36 -17.79
C ASP A 60 -2.21 -2.17 -16.93
N ALA A 61 -1.88 -0.95 -17.41
CA ALA A 61 -2.19 0.31 -16.75
C ALA A 61 -3.70 0.59 -16.57
N ARG A 62 -4.60 -0.14 -17.27
CA ARG A 62 -6.05 -0.04 -17.07
C ARG A 62 -6.47 -0.44 -15.64
N ALA A 63 -5.65 -1.25 -14.96
CA ALA A 63 -5.88 -1.62 -13.55
C ALA A 63 -5.62 -0.49 -12.54
N PHE A 64 -4.85 0.52 -12.92
CA PHE A 64 -4.25 1.51 -12.01
C PHE A 64 -5.26 2.13 -11.05
N GLU A 65 -6.34 2.73 -11.58
CA GLU A 65 -7.33 3.44 -10.75
C GLU A 65 -8.03 2.51 -9.76
N THR A 66 -8.33 1.27 -10.18
CA THR A 66 -8.96 0.27 -9.31
C THR A 66 -8.01 -0.17 -8.20
N LEU A 67 -6.74 -0.39 -8.53
CA LEU A 67 -5.73 -0.75 -7.54
C LEU A 67 -5.46 0.37 -6.53
N VAL A 68 -5.41 1.64 -6.97
CA VAL A 68 -5.28 2.80 -6.07
C VAL A 68 -6.47 2.90 -5.11
N LEU A 69 -7.69 2.62 -5.59
CA LEU A 69 -8.87 2.57 -4.74
C LEU A 69 -8.77 1.45 -3.68
N LEU A 70 -8.31 0.26 -4.08
CA LEU A 70 -8.13 -0.89 -3.20
C LEU A 70 -6.99 -0.73 -2.18
N LEU A 71 -5.94 0.02 -2.53
CA LEU A 71 -4.82 0.33 -1.65
C LEU A 71 -5.25 1.10 -0.38
N ASN A 72 -6.36 1.82 -0.45
CA ASN A 72 -6.95 2.59 0.67
C ASN A 72 -8.19 1.90 1.26
N HIS A 73 -8.34 0.59 1.12
CA HIS A 73 -9.51 -0.13 1.63
C HIS A 73 -9.44 -0.40 3.15
N ARG A 74 -10.59 -0.71 3.78
CA ARG A 74 -10.65 -1.02 5.22
C ARG A 74 -10.09 -2.41 5.58
N GLU A 75 -10.04 -3.30 4.59
CA GLU A 75 -9.61 -4.70 4.76
C GLU A 75 -8.13 -4.83 4.39
N PRO A 76 -7.24 -5.12 5.35
CA PRO A 76 -5.80 -5.14 5.12
C PRO A 76 -5.33 -6.07 3.99
N ALA A 77 -5.99 -7.22 3.82
CA ALA A 77 -5.64 -8.20 2.79
C ALA A 77 -5.79 -7.63 1.37
N ARG A 78 -6.81 -6.77 1.12
CA ARG A 78 -6.98 -6.11 -0.17
C ARG A 78 -5.90 -5.06 -0.41
N CYS A 79 -5.59 -4.28 0.62
CA CYS A 79 -4.55 -3.26 0.52
C CYS A 79 -3.19 -3.89 0.22
N ALA A 80 -2.88 -5.04 0.82
CA ALA A 80 -1.66 -5.80 0.56
C ALA A 80 -1.59 -6.30 -0.88
N ALA A 81 -2.67 -6.92 -1.38
CA ALA A 81 -2.71 -7.39 -2.77
C ALA A 81 -2.63 -6.23 -3.78
N ALA A 82 -3.33 -5.13 -3.50
CA ALA A 82 -3.28 -3.93 -4.33
C ALA A 82 -1.89 -3.28 -4.33
N ALA A 83 -1.22 -3.19 -3.17
CA ALA A 83 0.15 -2.69 -3.09
C ALA A 83 1.12 -3.56 -3.90
N HIS A 84 1.00 -4.89 -3.81
CA HIS A 84 1.81 -5.81 -4.61
C HIS A 84 1.58 -5.61 -6.12
N ALA A 85 0.32 -5.62 -6.57
CA ALA A 85 -0.01 -5.43 -7.97
C ALA A 85 0.42 -4.05 -8.50
N LEU A 86 0.34 -2.98 -7.69
CA LEU A 86 0.84 -1.65 -8.05
C LEU A 86 2.36 -1.60 -8.20
N ALA A 87 3.09 -2.32 -7.34
CA ALA A 87 4.54 -2.42 -7.44
C ALA A 87 4.97 -3.17 -8.72
N GLU A 88 4.32 -4.29 -9.03
CA GLU A 88 4.56 -5.08 -10.25
C GLU A 88 4.14 -4.33 -11.51
N LEU A 89 3.05 -3.55 -11.44
CA LEU A 89 2.55 -2.74 -12.56
C LEU A 89 3.59 -1.72 -13.03
N GLY A 90 4.39 -1.16 -12.12
CA GLY A 90 5.44 -0.20 -12.47
C GLY A 90 4.92 1.12 -13.05
N ASP A 91 3.63 1.45 -12.85
CA ASP A 91 3.06 2.70 -13.36
C ASP A 91 3.72 3.90 -12.64
N PRO A 92 4.24 4.90 -13.38
CA PRO A 92 4.96 6.04 -12.80
C PRO A 92 4.10 6.90 -11.86
N ARG A 93 2.77 6.79 -11.93
CA ARG A 93 1.84 7.52 -11.05
C ARG A 93 1.72 6.88 -9.67
N THR A 94 2.21 5.65 -9.48
CA THR A 94 2.00 4.85 -8.26
C THR A 94 2.54 5.53 -7.01
N ALA A 95 3.77 6.04 -7.05
CA ALA A 95 4.39 6.70 -5.90
C ALA A 95 3.61 7.93 -5.46
N ARG A 96 3.19 8.77 -6.42
CA ARG A 96 2.37 9.95 -6.16
C ARG A 96 1.01 9.60 -5.56
N ALA A 97 0.35 8.55 -6.07
CA ALA A 97 -0.93 8.09 -5.52
C ALA A 97 -0.76 7.55 -4.09
N ALA A 98 0.26 6.73 -3.84
CA ALA A 98 0.58 6.22 -2.50
C ALA A 98 0.90 7.35 -1.50
N ALA A 99 1.65 8.38 -1.92
CA ALA A 99 1.93 9.56 -1.11
C ALA A 99 0.66 10.35 -0.75
N ALA A 100 -0.24 10.56 -1.72
CA ALA A 100 -1.51 11.23 -1.48
C ALA A 100 -2.40 10.45 -0.49
N LEU A 101 -2.41 9.11 -0.59
CA LEU A 101 -3.15 8.25 0.33
C LEU A 101 -2.52 8.24 1.74
N ALA A 102 -1.19 8.13 1.83
CA ALA A 102 -0.47 8.10 3.10
C ALA A 102 -0.66 9.39 3.91
N THR A 103 -0.70 10.53 3.22
CA THR A 103 -0.81 11.87 3.84
C THR A 103 -2.25 12.33 4.07
N ASN A 104 -3.25 11.52 3.72
CA ASN A 104 -4.66 11.86 3.90
C ASN A 104 -5.10 11.64 5.36
N GLU A 105 -5.23 12.73 6.11
CA GLU A 105 -5.64 12.72 7.53
C GLU A 105 -7.02 12.11 7.78
N LEU A 106 -7.96 12.24 6.84
CA LEU A 106 -9.30 11.66 6.97
C LEU A 106 -9.28 10.13 6.84
N ARG A 107 -8.21 9.56 6.28
CA ARG A 107 -8.06 8.13 5.95
C ARG A 107 -6.79 7.51 6.53
N VAL A 108 -6.13 8.19 7.47
CA VAL A 108 -4.84 7.76 8.04
C VAL A 108 -4.88 6.35 8.65
N ALA A 109 -6.05 5.89 9.11
CA ALA A 109 -6.25 4.52 9.59
C ALA A 109 -5.88 3.43 8.56
N TYR A 110 -5.90 3.76 7.26
CA TYR A 110 -5.60 2.86 6.15
C TYR A 110 -4.25 3.16 5.48
N ALA A 111 -3.47 4.10 6.01
CA ALA A 111 -2.22 4.57 5.42
C ALA A 111 -1.06 3.56 5.50
N LEU A 112 -1.20 2.46 6.25
CA LEU A 112 -0.11 1.49 6.46
C LEU A 112 0.44 0.91 5.15
N HIS A 113 -0.42 0.46 4.24
CA HIS A 113 -0.01 -0.12 2.96
C HIS A 113 0.51 0.92 1.97
N PRO A 114 -0.12 2.11 1.82
CA PRO A 114 0.51 3.23 1.11
C PRO A 114 1.93 3.56 1.58
N VAL A 115 2.16 3.62 2.89
CA VAL A 115 3.49 3.88 3.48
C VAL A 115 4.49 2.79 3.10
N ARG A 116 4.11 1.50 3.26
CA ARG A 116 4.99 0.39 2.90
C ARG A 116 5.29 0.33 1.41
N LEU A 117 4.30 0.64 0.57
CA LEU A 117 4.48 0.71 -0.88
C LEU A 117 5.49 1.80 -1.26
N LEU A 118 5.40 2.99 -0.67
CA LEU A 118 6.38 4.07 -0.91
C LEU A 118 7.81 3.64 -0.58
N VAL A 119 8.00 2.94 0.55
CA VAL A 119 9.31 2.42 0.95
C VAL A 119 9.82 1.39 -0.06
N ALA A 120 8.97 0.42 -0.44
CA ALA A 120 9.32 -0.62 -1.41
C ALA A 120 9.69 -0.05 -2.79
N LEU A 121 8.99 0.99 -3.24
CA LEU A 121 9.27 1.67 -4.51
C LEU A 121 10.55 2.51 -4.46
N ARG A 122 11.02 2.90 -3.26
CA ARG A 122 12.13 3.85 -3.05
C ARG A 122 12.00 5.13 -3.90
N ALA A 123 10.78 5.59 -4.10
CA ALA A 123 10.46 6.74 -4.95
C ALA A 123 10.80 8.08 -4.25
N PRO A 124 11.07 9.16 -4.99
CA PRO A 124 11.40 10.46 -4.41
C PRO A 124 10.29 11.05 -3.52
N GLU A 125 9.04 10.64 -3.72
CA GLU A 125 7.90 11.03 -2.88
C GLU A 125 7.92 10.36 -1.49
N ALA A 126 8.64 9.26 -1.32
CA ALA A 126 8.58 8.43 -0.11
C ALA A 126 9.05 9.19 1.13
N VAL A 127 10.26 9.75 1.10
CA VAL A 127 10.85 10.48 2.24
C VAL A 127 9.98 11.66 2.69
N PRO A 128 9.60 12.63 1.84
CA PRO A 128 8.77 13.75 2.28
C PRO A 128 7.39 13.31 2.78
N ALA A 129 6.77 12.29 2.17
CA ALA A 129 5.48 11.78 2.63
C ALA A 129 5.60 11.13 4.02
N LEU A 130 6.60 10.26 4.23
CA LEU A 130 6.81 9.57 5.51
C LEU A 130 7.17 10.56 6.64
N ILE A 131 7.97 11.60 6.35
CA ILE A 131 8.25 12.68 7.30
C ILE A 131 6.94 13.37 7.71
N ALA A 132 6.16 13.84 6.74
CA ALA A 132 4.90 14.56 6.99
C ALA A 132 3.87 13.69 7.74
N VAL A 133 3.87 12.38 7.50
CA VAL A 133 3.02 11.44 8.25
C VAL A 133 3.56 11.25 9.66
N LEU A 134 4.86 11.04 9.85
CA LEU A 134 5.43 10.81 11.17
C LEU A 134 5.29 12.03 12.08
N GLU A 135 5.58 13.25 11.58
CA GLU A 135 5.51 14.50 12.36
C GLU A 135 4.17 14.68 13.06
N ARG A 136 3.08 14.51 12.32
CA ARG A 136 1.71 14.64 12.84
C ARG A 136 1.36 13.56 13.87
N ARG A 137 2.08 12.44 13.88
CA ARG A 137 1.92 11.29 14.79
C ARG A 137 2.82 11.35 16.03
N LEU A 138 3.64 12.39 16.15
CA LEU A 138 4.42 12.64 17.35
C LEU A 138 3.60 13.31 18.47
N ALA A 139 2.38 13.78 18.17
CA ALA A 139 1.50 14.36 19.18
C ALA A 139 1.14 13.33 20.27
N PRO A 140 1.07 13.75 21.55
CA PRO A 140 0.53 12.91 22.62
C PRO A 140 -0.88 12.43 22.28
N GLY A 141 -1.17 11.15 22.50
CA GLY A 141 -2.51 10.59 22.26
C GLY A 141 -2.80 10.18 20.82
N ASP A 142 -1.84 10.26 19.89
CA ASP A 142 -2.03 9.69 18.55
C ASP A 142 -2.27 8.16 18.62
N ARG A 143 -3.34 7.70 17.96
CA ARG A 143 -3.81 6.31 17.99
C ARG A 143 -3.30 5.45 16.85
N TYR A 144 -2.58 6.03 15.89
CA TYR A 144 -2.12 5.37 14.67
C TYR A 144 -0.66 4.92 14.78
N GLN A 145 -0.32 4.29 15.92
CA GLN A 145 1.05 3.88 16.23
C GLN A 145 1.66 2.96 15.16
N ALA A 146 0.86 2.07 14.57
CA ALA A 146 1.33 1.19 13.50
C ALA A 146 1.83 1.98 12.26
N VAL A 147 1.15 3.06 11.91
CA VAL A 147 1.55 3.93 10.79
C VAL A 147 2.81 4.71 11.15
N ALA A 148 2.89 5.24 12.38
CA ALA A 148 4.07 5.95 12.85
C ALA A 148 5.33 5.06 12.89
N LEU A 149 5.19 3.81 13.37
CA LEU A 149 6.26 2.81 13.35
C LEU A 149 6.72 2.50 11.92
N ALA A 150 5.78 2.28 11.00
CA ALA A 150 6.08 2.01 9.60
C ALA A 150 6.81 3.19 8.94
N CYS A 151 6.44 4.44 9.26
CA CYS A 151 7.16 5.61 8.77
C CYS A 151 8.57 5.69 9.35
N ALA A 152 8.74 5.50 10.66
CA ALA A 152 10.05 5.58 11.29
C ALA A 152 11.02 4.51 10.76
N ASP A 153 10.56 3.25 10.64
CA ASP A 153 11.38 2.16 10.10
C ASP A 153 11.69 2.38 8.61
N GLY A 154 10.66 2.75 7.83
CA GLY A 154 10.78 3.04 6.40
C GLY A 154 11.75 4.18 6.10
N LEU A 155 11.75 5.25 6.89
CA LEU A 155 12.73 6.34 6.75
C LEU A 155 14.17 5.85 6.99
N GLY A 156 14.37 4.93 7.93
CA GLY A 156 15.66 4.29 8.16
C GLY A 156 16.11 3.40 6.99
N GLU A 157 15.17 2.67 6.37
CA GLU A 157 15.45 1.84 5.19
C GLU A 157 15.76 2.66 3.93
N LEU A 158 15.08 3.80 3.78
CA LEU A 158 15.34 4.75 2.69
C LEU A 158 16.70 5.43 2.84
N GLY A 159 17.15 5.66 4.08
CA GLY A 159 18.52 6.12 4.35
C GLY A 159 18.76 7.59 4.03
N ASP A 160 17.70 8.39 3.84
CA ASP A 160 17.84 9.81 3.49
C ASP A 160 18.09 10.67 4.75
N PRO A 161 19.20 11.45 4.81
CA PRO A 161 19.50 12.35 5.92
C PRO A 161 18.40 13.36 6.26
N CYS A 162 17.54 13.72 5.31
CA CYS A 162 16.40 14.61 5.54
C CYS A 162 15.44 14.08 6.62
N ALA A 163 15.42 12.76 6.85
CA ALA A 163 14.61 12.12 7.89
C ALA A 163 15.15 12.33 9.32
N ARG A 164 16.42 12.74 9.47
CA ARG A 164 17.10 12.82 10.77
C ARG A 164 16.37 13.69 11.80
N PRO A 165 15.83 14.89 11.47
CA PRO A 165 15.13 15.71 12.45
C PRO A 165 13.88 15.03 13.02
N VAL A 166 13.02 14.47 12.16
CA VAL A 166 11.79 13.82 12.61
C VAL A 166 12.06 12.54 13.40
N LEU A 167 13.08 11.76 13.02
CA LEU A 167 13.48 10.57 13.76
C LEU A 167 14.05 10.93 15.14
N ARG A 168 14.81 12.01 15.27
CA ARG A 168 15.25 12.52 16.57
C ARG A 168 14.08 12.94 17.45
N ALA A 169 13.08 13.62 16.89
CA ALA A 169 11.86 13.97 17.63
C ALA A 169 11.10 12.71 18.07
N ALA A 170 11.07 11.66 17.25
CA ALA A 170 10.45 10.38 17.57
C ALA A 170 11.11 9.63 18.75
N LEU A 171 12.38 9.93 19.10
CA LEU A 171 13.03 9.36 20.30
C LEU A 171 12.33 9.75 21.60
N GLY A 172 11.65 10.91 21.62
CA GLY A 172 10.87 11.36 22.78
C GLY A 172 9.54 10.61 22.96
N ARG A 173 9.17 9.75 22.01
CA ARG A 173 7.95 8.93 22.06
C ARG A 173 8.32 7.50 22.49
N PRO A 174 7.92 7.05 23.70
CA PRO A 174 8.32 5.73 24.21
C PRO A 174 8.03 4.58 23.23
N GLY A 175 6.88 4.62 22.54
CA GLY A 175 6.48 3.62 21.57
C GLY A 175 7.24 3.65 20.23
N LEU A 176 8.02 4.69 19.93
CA LEU A 176 8.79 4.84 18.69
C LEU A 176 10.30 4.85 18.93
N ALA A 177 10.76 5.05 20.18
CA ALA A 177 12.15 5.33 20.50
C ALA A 177 13.14 4.25 20.05
N ILE A 178 12.74 2.97 20.07
CA ILE A 178 13.58 1.85 19.61
C ILE A 178 13.73 1.90 18.08
N VAL A 179 12.62 1.99 17.35
CA VAL A 179 12.61 2.03 15.89
C VAL A 179 13.31 3.28 15.37
N ALA A 180 13.03 4.44 15.98
CA ALA A 180 13.65 5.71 15.60
C ALA A 180 15.18 5.68 15.78
N ARG A 181 15.67 5.03 16.84
CA ARG A 181 17.12 4.87 17.06
C ARG A 181 17.75 3.96 16.00
N GLY A 182 17.15 2.80 15.76
CA GLY A 182 17.61 1.89 14.71
C GLY A 182 17.59 2.53 13.33
N ALA A 183 16.58 3.36 13.03
CA ALA A 183 16.50 4.12 11.79
C ALA A 183 17.61 5.18 11.69
N LEU A 184 17.90 5.91 12.76
CA LEU A 184 19.00 6.88 12.81
C LEU A 184 20.36 6.23 12.58
N ASP A 185 20.58 5.02 13.09
CA ASP A 185 21.83 4.27 12.93
C ASP A 185 22.08 3.83 11.48
N ARG A 186 21.01 3.71 10.67
CA ARG A 186 21.08 3.39 9.24
C ARG A 186 21.32 4.63 8.35
N LEU A 187 21.10 5.84 8.86
CA LEU A 187 21.32 7.06 8.07
C LEU A 187 22.81 7.29 7.86
N PRO A 188 23.23 7.77 6.67
CA PRO A 188 24.60 8.20 6.46
C PRO A 188 24.92 9.39 7.37
N ARG A 189 26.20 9.48 7.75
CA ARG A 189 26.72 10.46 8.70
C ARG A 189 26.57 11.89 8.20
#